data_AF-A0A957IW31-F1
#
_entry.id   AF-A0A957IW31-F1
#
_cell.length_a   1.000
_cell.length_b   1.000
_cell.length_c   1.000
_cell.angle_alpha   90.00
_cell.angle_beta   90.00
_cell.angle_gamma   90.00
#
_symmetry.space_group_name_H-M   'P 1'
#
loop_
_entity.id
_entity.type
_entity.pdbx_description
1 polymer ?
#
loop_
_entity_poly.entity_id
_entity_poly.type
_entity_poly.pdbx_seq_one_letter_code
_entity_poly.pdbx_strand_id
1 'polypeptide(L)' 'MAQDTFDRFIALGAEAKYGPTRKPWGALLTAVLDPAANVVGLTQRDTA' A
#
# COMPACT_ATOMS: atom_id res chain seq x y z
N MET A 1 -5.50 -4.23 7.97
CA MET A 1 -4.68 -4.96 6.96
C MET A 1 -3.98 -3.94 6.06
N ALA A 2 -2.93 -4.30 5.32
CA ALA A 2 -2.24 -3.36 4.41
C ALA A 2 -3.20 -2.80 3.34
N GLN A 3 -4.15 -3.62 2.88
CA GLN A 3 -5.27 -3.19 2.05
C GLN A 3 -6.08 -2.06 2.73
N ASP A 4 -6.61 -2.30 3.94
CA ASP A 4 -7.44 -1.30 4.65
C ASP A 4 -6.70 0.03 4.88
N THR A 5 -5.41 -0.02 5.18
CA THR A 5 -4.60 1.20 5.37
C THR A 5 -4.39 1.92 4.04
N PHE A 6 -4.16 1.19 2.94
CA PHE A 6 -4.09 1.76 1.60
C PHE A 6 -5.41 2.42 1.21
N ASP A 7 -6.54 1.74 1.39
CA ASP A 7 -7.87 2.27 1.05
C ASP A 7 -8.17 3.55 1.84
N ARG A 8 -7.73 3.63 3.10
CA ARG A 8 -7.80 4.86 3.89
C ARG A 8 -6.97 5.99 3.31
N PHE A 9 -5.75 5.72 2.82
CA PHE A 9 -4.94 6.75 2.16
C PHE A 9 -5.60 7.26 0.87
N ILE A 10 -6.15 6.36 0.04
CA ILE A 10 -6.89 6.75 -1.16
C ILE A 10 -8.12 7.59 -0.82
N ALA A 11 -8.89 7.20 0.21
CA ALA A 11 -10.04 7.97 0.68
C ALA A 11 -9.67 9.38 1.21
N LEU A 12 -8.43 9.57 1.66
CA LEU A 12 -7.88 10.86 2.06
C LEU A 12 -7.30 11.66 0.88
N GLY A 13 -7.39 11.15 -0.34
CA GLY A 13 -6.92 11.81 -1.56
C GLY A 13 -5.46 11.56 -1.89
N ALA A 14 -4.80 10.57 -1.27
CA ALA A 14 -3.45 10.17 -1.67
C ALA A 14 -3.46 9.57 -3.09
N GLU A 15 -2.41 9.82 -3.85
CA GLU A 15 -2.23 9.24 -5.18
C GLU A 15 -1.65 7.83 -5.07
N ALA A 16 -2.24 6.86 -5.79
CA ALA A 16 -1.70 5.50 -5.83
C ALA A 16 -0.45 5.45 -6.71
N LYS A 17 0.68 4.95 -6.16
CA LYS A 17 1.84 4.59 -6.97
C LYS A 17 1.64 3.20 -7.60
N TYR A 18 1.21 2.24 -6.78
CA TYR A 18 0.72 0.94 -7.25
C TYR A 18 -0.26 0.35 -6.24
N GLY A 19 -1.31 -0.27 -6.77
CA GLY A 19 -2.33 -0.92 -5.97
C GLY A 19 -1.82 -2.17 -5.25
N PRO A 20 -2.63 -2.70 -4.32
CA PRO A 20 -2.32 -3.93 -3.57
C PRO A 20 -2.02 -5.11 -4.49
N THR A 21 -0.81 -5.64 -4.36
CA THR A 21 -0.29 -6.72 -5.19
C THR A 21 0.31 -7.81 -4.31
N ARG A 22 -0.14 -9.05 -4.46
CA ARG A 22 0.50 -10.20 -3.82
C ARG A 22 1.83 -10.50 -4.52
N LYS A 23 2.89 -10.63 -3.74
CA LYS A 23 4.22 -10.97 -4.23
C LYS A 23 4.49 -12.48 -4.14
N PRO A 24 5.42 -13.03 -4.95
CA PRO A 24 5.72 -14.46 -4.95
C PRO A 24 6.18 -15.01 -3.58
N TRP A 25 6.72 -14.16 -2.71
CA TRP A 25 7.12 -14.51 -1.35
C TRP A 25 5.99 -14.41 -0.30
N GLY A 26 4.73 -14.36 -0.72
CA GLY A 26 3.54 -14.41 0.15
C GLY A 26 3.09 -13.07 0.75
N ALA A 27 3.89 -12.00 0.63
CA ALA A 27 3.49 -10.69 1.18
C ALA A 27 2.53 -9.92 0.26
N LEU A 28 1.65 -9.12 0.86
CA LEU A 28 0.84 -8.11 0.16
C LEU A 28 1.56 -6.76 0.22
N LEU A 29 1.90 -6.19 -0.94
CA LEU A 29 2.57 -4.89 -1.05
C LEU A 29 1.67 -3.86 -1.73
N THR A 30 1.71 -2.63 -1.24
CA THR A 30 0.99 -1.48 -1.82
C THR A 30 1.71 -0.16 -1.51
N ALA A 31 1.51 0.89 -2.32
CA ALA A 31 2.14 2.18 -2.08
C ALA A 31 1.32 3.37 -2.62
N VAL A 32 1.41 4.49 -1.89
CA VAL A 32 0.89 5.80 -2.29
C VAL A 32 2.02 6.84 -2.37
N LEU A 33 1.74 7.98 -2.97
CA LEU A 33 2.58 9.18 -2.90
C LEU A 33 2.05 10.13 -1.84
N ASP A 34 2.95 10.75 -1.09
CA ASP A 34 2.62 11.91 -0.26
C ASP A 34 2.59 13.21 -1.12
N PRO A 35 2.14 14.35 -0.57
CA PRO A 35 2.09 15.62 -1.31
C PRO A 35 3.44 16.15 -1.81
N ALA A 36 4.55 15.65 -1.27
CA ALA A 36 5.91 15.97 -1.70
C ALA A 36 6.47 14.92 -2.68
N ALA A 37 5.61 14.03 -3.21
CA ALA A 37 5.95 12.93 -4.10
C ALA A 37 6.88 11.85 -3.50
N ASN A 38 6.99 11.77 -2.17
CA ASN A 38 7.67 10.66 -1.51
C ASN A 38 6.81 9.39 -1.57
N VAL A 39 7.46 8.24 -1.57
CA VAL A 39 6.78 6.94 -1.64
C VAL A 39 6.52 6.41 -0.23
N VAL A 40 5.26 6.19 0.11
CA VAL A 40 4.86 5.52 1.35
C VAL A 40 4.44 4.09 1.02
N GLY A 41 5.28 3.13 1.38
CA GLY A 41 5.05 1.69 1.14
C GLY A 41 4.44 0.99 2.35
N LEU A 42 3.41 0.17 2.11
CA LEU A 42 2.81 -0.72 3.10
C LEU A 42 3.08 -2.17 2.68
N THR A 43 3.62 -2.96 3.60
CA THR A 43 3.85 -4.39 3.43
C THR A 43 3.12 -5.14 4.53
N GLN A 44 2.22 -6.04 4.16
CA GLN A 44 1.67 -7.03 5.08
C GLN A 44 2.37 -8.36 4.86
N ARG A 45 3.00 -8.86 5.93
CA ARG A 45 3.51 -10.23 5.99
C ARG A 45 2.35 -11.20 5.93
N ASP A 46 2.55 -12.33 5.27
CA ASP A 46 1.62 -13.45 5.39
C ASP A 46 1.67 -13.94 6.85
N THR A 47 0.53 -13.98 7.50
CA THR A 47 0.39 -14.69 8.78
C THR A 47 0.16 -16.15 8.44
N ALA A 48 1.16 -16.98 8.72
CA ALA A 48 1.02 -18.44 8.73
C ALA A 48 -0.05 -18.90 9.73
#